data_AF-A0A631ZYW5-F1
#
_entry.id   AF-A0A631ZYW5-F1
#
_cell.length_a   1.000
_cell.length_b   1.000
_cell.length_c   1.000
_cell.angle_alpha   90.00
_cell.angle_beta   90.00
_cell.angle_gamma   90.00
#
_symmetry.space_group_name_H-M   'P 1'
#
loop_
_entity.id
_entity.type
_entity.pdbx_description
1 polymer ?
#
loop_
_entity_poly.entity_id
_entity_poly.type
_entity_poly.pdbx_seq_one_letter_code
_entity_poly.pdbx_strand_id
1 'polypeptide(L)'
;MTTNNHPANGPISLDRLHQIRQYIERNNQYQNGGNRAYILADMLKVIDGVLESMAREQVRREHAAWSQATFGDVGPVGPLKHLSKEAVEAAAEPGDLSEWADMQFLLWDAQRRAGISDERITQAMVKKLVVNKQREWPEPKDGEPRLHIKEKSELMLPEIECDICGHVSTDSEGRHYCCEDNSND
;
A
#
# COMPACT_ATOMS: atom_id res chain seq x y z
N MET A 1 31.65 13.16 35.29
CA MET A 1 31.59 13.33 33.82
C MET A 1 30.37 14.18 33.52
N THR A 2 30.56 15.39 33.01
CA THR A 2 29.45 16.28 32.63
C THR A 2 28.87 15.79 31.30
N THR A 3 27.64 15.29 31.30
CA THR A 3 26.92 14.99 30.06
C THR A 3 26.59 16.32 29.40
N ASN A 4 27.28 16.62 28.30
CA ASN A 4 27.11 17.87 27.58
C ASN A 4 25.77 17.80 26.82
N ASN A 5 24.70 18.37 27.39
CA ASN A 5 23.34 18.41 26.85
C ASN A 5 23.20 19.33 25.62
N HIS A 6 24.27 19.49 24.84
CA HIS A 6 24.24 20.33 23.66
C HIS A 6 23.27 19.72 22.62
N PRO A 7 22.32 20.49 22.06
CA PRO A 7 21.33 19.99 21.09
C PRO A 7 21.94 19.32 19.85
N ALA A 8 23.21 19.60 19.55
CA ALA A 8 23.97 18.96 18.49
C ALA A 8 24.24 17.46 18.73
N ASN A 9 24.19 17.00 19.98
CA ASN A 9 24.48 15.61 20.36
C ASN A 9 23.24 14.71 20.36
N GLY A 10 22.04 15.29 20.13
CA GLY A 10 20.77 14.57 20.01
C GLY A 10 20.34 14.36 18.56
N PRO A 11 19.29 13.54 18.32
CA PRO A 11 18.69 13.39 16.99
C PRO A 11 18.20 14.74 16.46
N ILE A 12 18.22 14.89 15.13
CA ILE A 12 17.75 16.12 14.48
C ILE A 12 16.22 16.16 14.60
N SER A 13 15.67 17.22 15.20
CA SER A 13 14.22 17.47 15.29
C SER A 13 13.67 18.17 14.04
N LEU A 14 12.35 18.13 13.85
CA LEU A 14 11.65 18.90 12.80
C LEU A 14 11.96 20.40 12.91
N ASP A 15 11.89 20.96 14.12
CA ASP A 15 12.23 22.38 14.35
C ASP A 15 13.66 22.70 13.94
N ARG A 16 14.61 21.79 14.24
CA ARG A 16 16.01 21.97 13.87
C ARG A 16 16.19 21.91 12.35
N LEU A 17 15.47 21.04 11.65
CA LEU A 17 15.49 21.00 10.18
C LEU A 17 14.90 22.27 9.57
N HIS A 18 13.80 22.80 10.10
CA HIS A 18 13.25 24.08 9.65
C HIS A 18 14.25 25.23 9.84
N GLN A 19 14.95 25.27 10.99
CA GLN A 19 16.01 26.25 11.23
C GLN A 19 17.16 26.11 10.22
N ILE A 20 17.63 24.88 9.96
CA ILE A 20 18.70 24.61 8.98
C ILE A 20 18.24 25.04 7.58
N ARG A 21 17.02 24.68 7.17
CA ARG A 21 16.43 25.08 5.88
C ARG A 21 16.44 26.58 5.71
N GLN A 22 15.88 27.32 6.67
CA GLN A 22 15.82 28.79 6.64
C GLN A 22 17.21 29.42 6.60
N TYR A 23 18.17 28.85 7.34
CA TYR A 23 19.55 29.31 7.32
C TYR A 23 20.18 29.12 5.93
N ILE A 24 20.04 27.95 5.32
CA ILE A 24 20.57 27.68 3.98
C ILE A 24 19.92 28.59 2.95
N GLU A 25 18.60 28.74 2.99
CA GLU A 25 17.82 29.59 2.07
C GLU A 25 18.27 31.06 2.12
N ARG A 26 18.45 31.62 3.33
CA ARG A 26 18.97 32.98 3.50
C ARG A 26 20.40 33.14 2.98
N ASN A 27 21.25 32.14 3.17
CA ASN A 27 22.65 32.16 2.72
C ASN A 27 22.84 31.77 1.24
N ASN A 28 21.78 31.29 0.58
CA ASN A 28 21.78 30.98 -0.86
C ASN A 28 21.60 32.23 -1.74
N GLN A 29 21.43 33.42 -1.15
CA GLN A 29 21.32 34.69 -1.89
C GLN A 29 22.65 35.19 -2.51
N TYR A 30 23.76 34.45 -2.40
CA TYR A 30 24.99 34.74 -3.16
C TYR A 30 24.87 34.24 -4.61
N GLN A 31 24.23 35.08 -5.42
CA GLN A 31 23.79 34.87 -6.81
C GLN A 31 24.91 34.92 -7.86
N ASN A 32 25.79 33.92 -7.94
CA ASN A 32 26.72 33.82 -9.09
C ASN A 32 26.54 32.57 -9.96
N GLY A 33 25.53 31.72 -9.70
CA GLY A 33 25.27 30.53 -10.51
C GLY A 33 26.42 29.49 -10.53
N GLY A 34 27.39 29.61 -9.62
CA GLY A 34 28.50 28.66 -9.51
C GLY A 34 28.08 27.35 -8.84
N ASN A 35 28.94 26.33 -8.90
CA ASN A 35 28.69 24.99 -8.34
C ASN A 35 28.13 24.99 -6.91
N ARG A 36 28.53 25.95 -6.07
CA ARG A 36 28.02 26.11 -4.70
C ARG A 36 26.51 26.42 -4.64
N ALA A 37 26.00 27.25 -5.55
CA ALA A 37 24.57 27.62 -5.58
C ALA A 37 23.70 26.40 -5.92
N TYR A 38 24.13 25.57 -6.87
CA TYR A 38 23.46 24.31 -7.20
C TYR A 38 23.46 23.33 -6.02
N ILE A 39 24.61 23.15 -5.36
CA ILE A 39 24.71 22.28 -4.18
C ILE A 39 23.75 22.73 -3.07
N LEU A 40 23.70 24.04 -2.77
CA LEU A 40 22.79 24.56 -1.74
C LEU A 40 21.32 24.40 -2.13
N ALA A 41 20.98 24.59 -3.41
CA ALA A 41 19.64 24.34 -3.92
C ALA A 41 19.23 22.86 -3.79
N ASP A 42 20.13 21.92 -4.11
CA ASP A 42 19.85 20.50 -3.95
C ASP A 42 19.78 20.08 -2.48
N MET A 43 20.60 20.67 -1.60
CA MET A 43 20.47 20.48 -0.16
C MET A 43 19.10 20.94 0.37
N LEU A 44 18.56 22.05 -0.13
CA LEU A 44 17.21 22.49 0.25
C LEU A 44 16.15 21.46 -0.16
N LYS A 45 16.22 20.91 -1.38
CA LYS A 45 15.31 19.84 -1.83
C LYS A 45 15.39 18.59 -0.95
N VAL A 46 16.60 18.20 -0.54
CA VAL A 46 16.79 17.07 0.37
C VAL A 46 16.16 17.36 1.73
N ILE A 47 16.39 18.57 2.29
CA ILE A 47 15.80 18.96 3.57
C ILE A 47 14.27 19.01 3.48
N ASP A 48 13.71 19.52 2.39
CA ASP A 48 12.27 19.55 2.14
C ASP A 48 11.68 18.12 2.16
N GLY A 49 12.31 17.18 1.45
CA GLY A 49 11.89 15.77 1.49
C GLY A 49 12.00 15.12 2.87
N VAL A 50 13.04 15.44 3.64
CA VAL A 50 13.19 14.94 5.02
C VAL A 50 12.14 15.55 5.95
N LEU A 51 11.85 16.86 5.82
CA LEU A 51 10.82 17.54 6.59
C LEU A 51 9.45 16.91 6.35
N GLU A 52 9.07 16.70 5.09
CA GLU A 52 7.81 16.04 4.73
C GLU A 52 7.73 14.62 5.30
N SER A 53 8.80 13.83 5.17
CA SER A 53 8.85 12.47 5.70
C SER A 53 8.72 12.43 7.23
N MET A 54 9.41 13.34 7.93
CA MET A 54 9.38 13.38 9.39
C MET A 54 8.04 13.88 9.92
N ALA A 55 7.43 14.88 9.27
CA ALA A 55 6.10 15.38 9.64
C ALA A 55 5.05 14.28 9.48
N ARG A 56 5.09 13.53 8.36
CA ARG A 56 4.19 12.40 8.10
C ARG A 56 4.37 11.27 9.11
N GLU A 57 5.60 10.97 9.49
CA GLU A 57 5.90 9.96 10.51
C GLU A 57 5.42 10.40 11.91
N GLN A 58 5.52 11.69 12.25
CA GLN A 58 4.98 12.21 13.50
C GLN A 58 3.45 12.02 13.57
N VAL A 59 2.73 12.44 12.53
CA VAL A 59 1.27 12.25 12.43
C VAL A 59 0.90 10.77 12.58
N ARG A 60 1.63 9.87 11.93
CA ARG A 60 1.40 8.43 12.01
C ARG A 60 1.59 7.88 13.42
N ARG A 61 2.62 8.32 14.15
CA ARG A 61 2.89 7.92 15.53
C ARG A 61 1.83 8.42 16.50
N GLU A 62 1.45 9.69 16.38
CA GLU A 62 0.39 10.30 17.20
C GLU A 62 -0.94 9.59 16.97
N HIS A 63 -1.29 9.33 15.71
CA HIS A 63 -2.47 8.54 15.36
C HIS A 63 -2.42 7.12 15.95
N ALA A 64 -1.29 6.42 15.85
CA ALA A 64 -1.13 5.09 16.42
C ALA A 64 -1.28 5.08 17.94
N ALA A 65 -0.71 6.06 18.64
CA ALA A 65 -0.82 6.21 20.08
C ALA A 65 -2.27 6.49 20.51
N TRP A 66 -2.95 7.41 19.82
CA TRP A 66 -4.36 7.70 20.04
C TRP A 66 -5.24 6.48 19.77
N SER A 67 -5.10 5.82 18.62
CA SER A 67 -5.88 4.61 18.27
C SER A 67 -5.68 3.48 19.30
N GLN A 68 -4.45 3.29 19.79
CA GLN A 68 -4.19 2.33 20.86
C GLN A 68 -4.88 2.70 22.17
N ALA A 69 -4.85 3.98 22.56
CA ALA A 69 -5.48 4.45 23.79
C ALA A 69 -7.01 4.38 23.72
N THR A 70 -7.60 4.68 22.55
CA THR A 70 -9.04 4.74 22.35
C THR A 70 -9.67 3.36 22.13
N PHE A 71 -9.07 2.53 21.29
CA PHE A 71 -9.66 1.26 20.85
C PHE A 71 -9.00 0.03 21.47
N GLY A 72 -7.89 0.21 22.18
CA GLY A 72 -7.15 -0.89 22.79
C GLY A 72 -6.50 -1.83 21.77
N ASP A 73 -6.23 -3.06 22.23
CA ASP A 73 -5.53 -4.08 21.46
C ASP A 73 -6.49 -4.91 20.58
N VAL A 74 -7.01 -4.27 19.52
CA VAL A 74 -7.82 -4.91 18.48
C VAL A 74 -6.99 -5.25 17.24
N GLY A 75 -7.42 -6.26 16.50
CA GLY A 75 -6.77 -6.71 15.26
C GLY A 75 -7.05 -5.81 14.04
N PRO A 76 -6.41 -6.10 12.90
CA PRO A 76 -6.43 -5.24 11.70
C PRO A 76 -7.76 -5.26 10.92
N VAL A 77 -8.64 -6.23 11.18
CA VAL A 77 -9.87 -6.44 10.38
C VAL A 77 -10.87 -5.30 10.53
N GLY A 78 -10.98 -4.70 11.72
CA GLY A 78 -11.88 -3.57 11.96
C GLY A 78 -11.53 -2.36 11.08
N PRO A 79 -10.30 -1.83 11.17
CA PRO A 79 -9.85 -0.74 10.30
C PRO A 79 -9.96 -1.05 8.80
N LEU A 80 -9.72 -2.30 8.36
CA LEU A 80 -9.89 -2.68 6.95
C LEU A 80 -11.35 -2.65 6.48
N LYS A 81 -12.30 -3.08 7.33
CA LYS A 81 -13.73 -2.96 7.04
C LYS A 81 -14.17 -1.51 6.99
N HIS A 82 -13.62 -0.67 7.86
CA HIS A 82 -13.88 0.77 7.85
C HIS A 82 -13.29 1.42 6.60
N LEU A 83 -12.05 1.09 6.21
CA LEU A 83 -11.39 1.59 5.00
C LEU A 83 -12.24 1.35 3.73
N SER A 84 -12.99 0.25 3.70
CA SER A 84 -13.88 -0.05 2.57
C SER A 84 -15.06 0.93 2.46
N LYS A 85 -15.50 1.52 3.57
CA LYS A 85 -16.55 2.56 3.61
C LYS A 85 -15.99 3.92 3.21
N GLU A 86 -14.86 4.32 3.81
CA GLU A 86 -14.17 5.58 3.48
C GLU A 86 -13.77 5.64 1.99
N ALA A 87 -13.42 4.49 1.39
CA ALA A 87 -13.16 4.43 -0.05
C ALA A 87 -14.39 4.78 -0.91
N VAL A 88 -15.61 4.50 -0.44
CA VAL A 88 -16.86 4.88 -1.11
C VAL A 88 -17.14 6.37 -0.91
N GLU A 89 -16.90 6.88 0.29
CA GLU A 89 -17.08 8.30 0.64
C GLU A 89 -16.10 9.18 -0.16
N ALA A 90 -14.81 8.83 -0.17
CA ALA A 90 -13.78 9.47 -1.01
C ALA A 90 -14.08 9.38 -2.52
N ALA A 91 -14.71 8.30 -2.99
CA ALA A 91 -15.10 8.17 -4.39
C ALA A 91 -16.29 9.07 -4.75
N ALA A 92 -17.19 9.35 -3.81
CA ALA A 92 -18.31 10.27 -3.98
C ALA A 92 -17.86 11.74 -3.98
N GLU A 93 -16.88 12.08 -3.12
CA GLU A 93 -16.36 13.44 -2.95
C GLU A 93 -14.83 13.47 -3.07
N PRO A 94 -14.25 13.23 -4.26
CA PRO A 94 -12.79 13.12 -4.42
C PRO A 94 -12.02 14.42 -4.12
N GLY A 95 -12.73 15.56 -4.03
CA GLY A 95 -12.17 16.85 -3.62
C GLY A 95 -12.10 17.06 -2.10
N ASP A 96 -12.75 16.21 -1.30
CA ASP A 96 -12.66 16.29 0.16
C ASP A 96 -11.41 15.57 0.66
N LEU A 97 -10.41 16.34 1.09
CA LEU A 97 -9.15 15.82 1.62
C LEU A 97 -9.31 15.04 2.92
N SER A 98 -10.40 15.24 3.67
CA SER A 98 -10.63 14.52 4.94
C SER A 98 -10.85 13.03 4.70
N GLU A 99 -11.63 12.67 3.68
CA GLU A 99 -11.87 11.29 3.26
C GLU A 99 -10.58 10.56 2.86
N TRP A 100 -9.68 11.26 2.16
CA TRP A 100 -8.35 10.72 1.85
C TRP A 100 -7.50 10.53 3.11
N ALA A 101 -7.61 11.43 4.08
CA ALA A 101 -6.90 11.30 5.36
C ALA A 101 -7.41 10.10 6.16
N ASP A 102 -8.72 9.88 6.21
CA ASP A 102 -9.32 8.73 6.88
C ASP A 102 -8.87 7.40 6.27
N MET A 103 -8.82 7.30 4.93
CA MET A 103 -8.24 6.13 4.27
C MET A 103 -6.78 5.87 4.71
N GLN A 104 -5.97 6.92 4.84
CA GLN A 104 -4.57 6.78 5.25
C GLN A 104 -4.43 6.36 6.71
N PHE A 105 -5.22 6.94 7.61
CA PHE A 105 -5.23 6.56 9.01
C PHE A 105 -5.65 5.11 9.21
N LEU A 106 -6.70 4.67 8.53
CA LEU A 106 -7.20 3.30 8.62
C LEU A 106 -6.22 2.28 8.03
N LEU A 107 -5.59 2.59 6.90
CA LEU A 107 -4.57 1.73 6.30
C LEU A 107 -3.34 1.60 7.21
N TRP A 108 -2.85 2.71 7.78
CA TRP A 108 -1.73 2.69 8.71
C TRP A 108 -2.03 1.90 9.97
N ASP A 109 -3.24 2.05 10.54
CA ASP A 109 -3.62 1.33 11.75
C ASP A 109 -3.78 -0.17 11.48
N ALA A 110 -4.38 -0.54 10.35
CA ALA A 110 -4.44 -1.93 9.90
C ALA A 110 -3.04 -2.55 9.75
N GLN A 111 -2.11 -1.85 9.10
CA GLN A 111 -0.73 -2.33 8.94
C GLN A 111 -0.02 -2.52 10.28
N ARG A 112 -0.12 -1.53 11.18
CA ARG A 112 0.48 -1.58 12.52
C ARG A 112 -0.08 -2.76 13.32
N ARG A 113 -1.41 -2.92 13.36
CA ARG A 113 -2.10 -4.01 14.08
C ARG A 113 -1.80 -5.40 13.49
N ALA A 114 -1.46 -5.46 12.20
CA ALA A 114 -0.99 -6.68 11.54
C ALA A 114 0.52 -6.96 11.73
N GLY A 115 1.26 -6.10 12.45
CA GLY A 115 2.71 -6.22 12.60
C GLY A 115 3.49 -6.02 11.30
N ILE A 116 2.93 -5.26 10.35
CA ILE A 116 3.57 -4.97 9.07
C ILE A 116 4.45 -3.74 9.22
N SER A 117 5.77 -3.91 9.08
CA SER A 117 6.72 -2.81 9.07
C SER A 117 6.76 -2.10 7.70
N ASP A 118 7.22 -0.85 7.71
CA ASP A 118 7.41 -0.06 6.49
C ASP A 118 8.36 -0.74 5.51
N GLU A 119 9.46 -1.30 6.00
CA GLU A 119 10.37 -2.08 5.16
C GLU A 119 9.65 -3.27 4.49
N ARG A 120 8.84 -4.01 5.25
CA ARG A 120 8.14 -5.19 4.74
C ARG A 120 7.10 -4.83 3.70
N ILE A 121 6.30 -3.78 3.93
CA ILE A 121 5.31 -3.34 2.94
C ILE A 121 5.98 -2.73 1.71
N THR A 122 7.06 -1.95 1.86
CA THR A 122 7.80 -1.40 0.71
C THR A 122 8.37 -2.51 -0.16
N GLN A 123 8.98 -3.55 0.43
CA GLN A 123 9.46 -4.70 -0.34
C GLN A 123 8.32 -5.43 -1.07
N ALA A 124 7.16 -5.59 -0.41
CA ALA A 124 5.98 -6.19 -1.04
C ALA A 124 5.44 -5.33 -2.20
N MET A 125 5.42 -4.01 -2.04
CA MET A 125 5.03 -3.06 -3.09
C MET A 125 5.97 -3.12 -4.29
N VAL A 126 7.30 -3.14 -4.07
CA VAL A 126 8.30 -3.25 -5.15
C VAL A 126 8.08 -4.54 -5.95
N LYS A 127 7.93 -5.68 -5.27
CA LYS A 127 7.66 -6.97 -5.92
C LYS A 127 6.33 -6.95 -6.67
N LYS A 128 5.27 -6.42 -6.05
CA LYS A 128 3.94 -6.35 -6.65
C LYS A 128 3.91 -5.43 -7.88
N LEU A 129 4.67 -4.34 -7.87
CA LEU A 129 4.77 -3.42 -8.99
C LEU A 129 5.40 -4.09 -10.23
N VAL A 130 6.44 -4.91 -10.05
CA VAL A 130 7.04 -5.70 -11.14
C VAL A 130 5.99 -6.63 -11.76
N VAL A 131 5.26 -7.39 -10.94
CA VAL A 131 4.19 -8.28 -11.40
C VAL A 131 3.10 -7.50 -12.13
N ASN A 132 2.68 -6.35 -11.61
CA ASN A 132 1.61 -5.55 -12.23
C ASN A 132 2.01 -4.98 -13.59
N LYS A 133 3.28 -4.60 -13.78
CA LYS A 133 3.81 -4.12 -15.07
C LYS A 133 3.88 -5.20 -16.16
N GLN A 134 3.88 -6.47 -15.78
CA GLN A 134 3.92 -7.61 -16.70
C GLN A 134 2.54 -8.13 -17.08
N ARG A 135 1.46 -7.59 -16.49
CA ARG A 135 0.09 -8.04 -16.76
C ARG A 135 -0.49 -7.34 -17.96
N GLU A 136 -1.44 -8.02 -18.59
CA GLU A 136 -2.36 -7.42 -19.54
C GLU A 136 -3.53 -6.75 -18.83
N TRP A 137 -3.93 -5.59 -19.33
CA TRP A 137 -4.98 -4.76 -18.77
C TRP A 137 -5.99 -4.39 -19.85
N PRO A 138 -7.29 -4.37 -19.53
CA PRO A 138 -8.30 -3.90 -20.48
C PRO A 138 -8.17 -2.40 -20.73
N GLU A 139 -8.82 -1.92 -21.80
CA GLU A 139 -8.89 -0.50 -22.15
C GLU A 139 -9.39 0.38 -21.00
N PRO A 140 -8.88 1.62 -20.86
CA PRO A 140 -9.36 2.55 -19.85
C PRO A 140 -10.83 2.92 -19.93
N LYS A 141 -11.53 2.76 -18.80
CA LYS A 141 -12.83 3.37 -18.56
C LYS A 141 -12.77 4.20 -17.28
N ASP A 142 -13.12 5.47 -17.40
CA ASP A 142 -13.14 6.41 -16.28
C ASP A 142 -14.22 6.02 -15.25
N GLY A 143 -13.92 6.23 -13.97
CA GLY A 143 -14.81 5.90 -12.85
C GLY A 143 -14.98 4.41 -12.52
N GLU A 144 -14.34 3.49 -13.25
CA GLU A 144 -14.55 2.03 -13.08
C GLU A 144 -13.30 1.30 -12.56
N PRO A 145 -13.46 0.30 -11.68
CA PRO A 145 -12.35 -0.57 -11.27
C PRO A 145 -11.77 -1.32 -12.47
N ARG A 146 -10.44 -1.34 -12.56
CA ARG A 146 -9.73 -2.08 -13.60
C ARG A 146 -9.10 -3.34 -13.04
N LEU A 147 -9.53 -4.49 -13.55
CA LEU A 147 -8.96 -5.78 -13.22
C LEU A 147 -8.04 -6.24 -14.33
N HIS A 148 -6.88 -6.79 -13.97
CA HIS A 148 -6.00 -7.47 -14.93
C HIS A 148 -6.72 -8.62 -15.62
N ILE A 149 -6.40 -8.84 -16.89
CA ILE A 149 -6.89 -9.99 -17.63
C ILE A 149 -6.22 -11.21 -17.04
N LYS A 150 -7.03 -12.16 -16.53
CA LYS A 150 -6.52 -13.47 -16.17
C LYS A 150 -6.45 -14.27 -17.46
N GLU A 151 -5.28 -14.79 -17.82
CA GLU A 151 -5.24 -15.88 -18.78
C GLU A 151 -6.19 -16.97 -18.27
N LYS A 152 -7.01 -17.50 -19.17
CA LYS A 152 -7.94 -18.58 -18.90
C LYS A 152 -7.14 -19.87 -18.73
N SER A 153 -6.27 -19.93 -17.72
CA SER A 153 -5.39 -21.05 -17.43
C SER A 153 -6.22 -22.18 -16.81
N GLU A 154 -6.57 -23.16 -17.64
CA GLU A 154 -6.66 -24.58 -17.33
C GLU A 154 -7.30 -24.95 -15.97
N LEU A 155 -8.61 -24.75 -15.86
CA LEU A 155 -9.49 -25.61 -15.06
C LEU A 155 -10.63 -26.19 -15.93
N MET A 156 -10.47 -26.17 -17.25
CA MET A 156 -11.20 -27.09 -18.12
C MET A 156 -10.44 -28.42 -17.99
N LEU A 157 -10.69 -29.16 -16.90
CA LEU A 157 -10.44 -30.60 -16.93
C LEU A 157 -11.08 -31.12 -18.22
N PRO A 158 -10.42 -32.02 -18.99
CA PRO A 158 -11.09 -32.60 -20.14
C PRO A 158 -12.42 -33.15 -19.66
N GLU A 159 -13.50 -32.73 -20.30
CA GLU A 159 -14.81 -33.33 -20.13
C GLU A 159 -14.65 -34.80 -20.52
N ILE A 160 -14.51 -35.68 -19.53
CA ILE A 160 -14.37 -37.13 -19.77
C ILE A 160 -15.79 -37.64 -20.01
N GLU A 161 -16.13 -37.79 -21.29
CA GLU A 161 -17.37 -38.41 -21.72
C GLU A 161 -17.28 -39.93 -21.50
N CYS A 162 -18.34 -40.51 -20.95
CA CYS A 162 -18.46 -41.94 -20.80
C CYS A 162 -18.75 -42.62 -22.14
N ASP A 163 -17.88 -43.53 -22.56
CA ASP A 163 -18.07 -44.34 -23.78
C ASP A 163 -19.34 -45.23 -23.75
N ILE A 164 -19.93 -45.47 -22.57
CA ILE A 164 -21.11 -46.34 -22.39
C ILE A 164 -22.41 -45.54 -22.48
N CYS A 165 -22.51 -44.37 -21.83
CA CYS A 165 -23.78 -43.62 -21.72
C CYS A 165 -23.72 -42.17 -22.23
N GLY A 166 -22.55 -41.69 -22.68
CA GLY A 166 -22.35 -40.30 -23.15
C GLY A 166 -22.38 -39.24 -22.04
N HIS A 167 -22.37 -39.64 -20.76
CA HIS A 167 -22.34 -38.69 -19.65
C HIS A 167 -20.97 -38.03 -19.54
N VAL A 168 -20.96 -36.69 -19.51
CA VAL A 168 -19.76 -35.89 -19.29
C VAL A 168 -19.51 -35.73 -17.80
N SER A 169 -18.49 -36.40 -17.27
CA SER A 169 -18.16 -36.34 -15.84
C SER A 169 -17.35 -35.09 -15.49
N THR A 170 -17.68 -34.48 -14.34
CA THR A 170 -16.91 -33.41 -13.71
C THR A 170 -15.89 -33.94 -12.68
N ASP A 171 -15.85 -35.26 -12.45
CA ASP A 171 -14.83 -35.92 -11.62
C ASP A 171 -13.52 -36.03 -12.40
N SER A 172 -12.40 -35.74 -11.73
CA SER A 172 -11.06 -35.73 -12.36
C SER A 172 -10.60 -37.10 -12.88
N GLU A 173 -11.21 -38.18 -12.43
CA GLU A 173 -10.97 -39.55 -12.91
C GLU A 173 -12.12 -40.07 -13.82
N GLY A 174 -13.07 -39.21 -14.20
CA GLY A 174 -14.17 -39.56 -15.09
C GLY A 174 -15.25 -40.46 -14.44
N ARG A 175 -15.20 -40.65 -13.12
CA ARG A 175 -16.13 -41.54 -12.42
C ARG A 175 -17.53 -40.94 -12.41
N HIS A 176 -18.52 -41.75 -12.73
CA HIS A 176 -19.93 -41.48 -12.50
C HIS A 176 -20.66 -42.83 -12.42
N TYR A 177 -21.88 -42.82 -11.89
CA TYR A 177 -22.69 -44.03 -11.79
C TYR A 177 -23.45 -44.24 -13.10
N CYS A 178 -23.00 -45.18 -13.93
CA CYS A 178 -23.72 -45.64 -15.11
C CYS A 178 -24.88 -46.54 -14.67
N CYS A 179 -26.12 -46.16 -14.98
CA CYS A 179 -27.31 -46.92 -14.62
C CYS A 179 -27.62 -48.11 -15.56
N GLU A 180 -26.74 -48.43 -16.51
CA GLU A 180 -27.01 -49.51 -17.49
C GLU A 180 -25.88 -50.54 -17.52
N ASP A 181 -25.85 -51.38 -16.49
CA ASP A 181 -25.40 -52.78 -16.57
C ASP A 181 -26.48 -53.66 -15.93
N ASN A 182 -27.70 -53.58 -16.47
CA ASN A 182 -28.68 -54.66 -16.38
C ASN A 182 -28.67 -55.39 -17.72
N SER A 183 -27.55 -56.04 -18.03
CA SER A 183 -27.56 -57.16 -18.98
C SER A 183 -27.38 -58.45 -18.17
N ASN A 184 -28.46 -59.21 -18.11
CA ASN A 184 -28.46 -60.59 -17.63
C ASN A 184 -27.43 -61.39 -18.44
N ASP A 185 -26.49 -62.02 -17.74
CA ASP A 185 -26.03 -63.39 -17.99
C ASP A 185 -25.46 -64.00 -16.70
#